data_AF-A0A923YGE4-F1
#
_entry.id   AF-A0A923YGE4-F1
#
_cell.length_a   1.000
_cell.length_b   1.000
_cell.length_c   1.000
_cell.angle_alpha   90.00
_cell.angle_beta   90.00
_cell.angle_gamma   90.00
#
_symmetry.space_group_name_H-M   'P 1'
#
loop_
_entity.id
_entity.type
_entity.pdbx_description
1 polymer ?
#
loop_
_entity_poly.entity_id
_entity_poly.type
_entity_poly.pdbx_seq_one_letter_code
_entity_poly.pdbx_strand_id
1 'polypeptide(L)'
;MEWLKTSIMHTRGVAHGSVGTTHELTEAKQGKYHFTIGPYTDPVLTIKPGDRVVVQTRDAFDGRVKTAQDLPSRVLTMPFVNPQNGPIMVEGAEKGDVLAVYIESMAPRGDNPRGTCAMIPQFGALSGTSLTALLSDSLPEIVRKIDVDEDGVYWSPRVTLPYRPHIGTLSCSPEIDSINTLTPDSHGGNMDLPDMGPGSITYLPVRIAGGRLFIG
;
A
#
# COMPACT_ATOMS: atom_id res chain seq x y z
N MET A 1 -18.79 -9.58 12.03
CA MET A 1 -18.63 -8.12 11.81
C MET A 1 -19.42 -7.24 12.78
N GLU A 2 -20.05 -7.78 13.83
CA GLU A 2 -20.88 -6.99 14.78
C GLU A 2 -20.14 -5.83 15.45
N TRP A 3 -18.82 -5.97 15.69
CA TRP A 3 -17.98 -4.93 16.27
C TRP A 3 -17.92 -3.63 15.44
N LEU A 4 -18.16 -3.70 14.12
CA LEU A 4 -18.17 -2.51 13.27
C LEU A 4 -19.24 -1.52 13.70
N LYS A 5 -20.39 -1.99 14.20
CA LYS A 5 -21.51 -1.14 14.64
C LYS A 5 -21.14 -0.17 15.76
N THR A 6 -20.13 -0.51 16.56
CA THR A 6 -19.62 0.33 17.66
C THR A 6 -18.30 1.02 17.32
N SER A 7 -17.78 0.85 16.11
CA SER A 7 -16.55 1.51 15.65
C SER A 7 -16.73 3.03 15.50
N ILE A 8 -15.62 3.78 15.58
CA ILE A 8 -15.62 5.23 15.34
C ILE A 8 -16.10 5.54 13.91
N MET A 9 -15.67 4.76 12.92
CA MET A 9 -16.13 4.90 11.52
C MET A 9 -17.66 4.81 11.39
N HIS A 10 -18.31 3.82 12.01
CA HIS A 10 -19.78 3.69 11.91
C HIS A 10 -20.52 4.73 12.74
N THR A 11 -20.01 5.08 13.92
CA THR A 11 -20.70 5.98 14.85
C THR A 11 -20.50 7.46 14.54
N ARG A 12 -19.37 7.84 13.91
CA ARG A 12 -19.02 9.23 13.60
C ARG A 12 -18.82 9.53 12.13
N GLY A 13 -18.59 8.53 11.29
CA GLY A 13 -18.48 8.72 9.84
C GLY A 13 -19.81 9.18 9.27
N VAL A 14 -19.78 10.12 8.32
CA VAL A 14 -20.99 10.74 7.74
C VAL A 14 -21.85 9.76 6.93
N ALA A 15 -21.30 8.60 6.56
CA ALA A 15 -22.04 7.50 5.94
C ALA A 15 -22.81 6.64 6.97
N HIS A 16 -22.52 6.76 8.26
CA HIS A 16 -23.14 6.00 9.35
C HIS A 16 -23.16 4.48 9.14
N GLY A 17 -22.08 3.93 8.57
CA GLY A 17 -21.97 2.51 8.23
C GLY A 17 -22.75 2.06 6.99
N SER A 18 -23.39 3.00 6.28
CA SER A 18 -24.04 2.72 5.00
C SER A 18 -23.00 2.45 3.93
N VAL A 19 -23.23 1.40 3.14
CA VAL A 19 -22.40 1.07 1.99
C VAL A 19 -22.96 1.76 0.76
N GLY A 20 -22.14 2.60 0.14
CA GLY A 20 -22.45 3.35 -1.07
C GLY A 20 -22.14 2.58 -2.36
N THR A 21 -21.71 3.32 -3.38
CA THR A 21 -21.35 2.77 -4.69
C THR A 21 -20.03 2.02 -4.63
N THR A 22 -19.92 0.90 -5.34
CA THR A 22 -18.63 0.23 -5.57
C THR A 22 -17.97 0.77 -6.82
N HIS A 23 -16.72 1.21 -6.70
CA HIS A 23 -15.87 1.69 -7.79
C HIS A 23 -14.75 0.71 -8.07
N GLU A 24 -14.41 0.55 -9.35
CA GLU A 24 -13.20 -0.15 -9.77
C GLU A 24 -12.09 0.88 -10.05
N LEU A 25 -10.91 0.68 -9.45
CA LEU A 25 -9.67 1.39 -9.76
C LEU A 25 -8.69 0.41 -10.42
N THR A 26 -8.93 0.18 -11.71
CA THR A 26 -8.08 -0.68 -12.56
C THR A 26 -6.78 0.02 -12.94
N GLU A 27 -5.80 -0.72 -13.45
CA GLU A 27 -4.56 -0.12 -13.97
C GLU A 27 -4.83 0.92 -15.07
N ALA A 28 -5.82 0.67 -15.93
CA ALA A 28 -6.21 1.59 -17.01
C ALA A 28 -6.79 2.90 -16.46
N LYS A 29 -7.53 2.85 -15.35
CA LYS A 29 -8.09 4.04 -14.70
C LYS A 29 -7.04 4.79 -13.87
N GLN A 30 -6.11 4.07 -13.25
CA GLN A 30 -4.95 4.66 -12.58
C GLN A 30 -4.06 5.41 -13.58
N GLY A 31 -3.78 4.79 -14.73
CA GLY A 31 -2.83 5.31 -15.71
C GLY A 31 -1.41 5.26 -15.19
N LYS A 32 -0.92 6.38 -14.64
CA LYS A 32 0.44 6.50 -14.10
C LYS A 32 0.44 6.20 -12.61
N TYR A 33 1.35 5.34 -12.17
CA TYR A 33 1.60 5.11 -10.74
C TYR A 33 2.57 6.17 -10.19
N HIS A 34 2.43 6.47 -8.90
CA HIS A 34 3.20 7.53 -8.24
C HIS A 34 4.23 6.95 -7.28
N PHE A 35 5.40 7.57 -7.23
CA PHE A 35 6.49 7.27 -6.29
C PHE A 35 6.72 8.42 -5.29
N THR A 36 5.75 9.33 -5.22
CA THR A 36 5.64 10.41 -4.25
C THR A 36 4.17 10.66 -3.93
N ILE A 37 3.87 10.95 -2.68
CA ILE A 37 2.53 11.14 -2.11
C ILE A 37 2.41 12.61 -1.72
N GLY A 38 1.53 13.35 -2.38
CA GLY A 38 1.37 14.79 -2.16
C GLY A 38 0.26 15.43 -2.99
N PRO A 39 0.14 16.76 -2.93
CA PRO A 39 -1.01 17.49 -3.49
C PRO A 39 -0.91 17.72 -5.00
N TYR A 40 0.21 17.38 -5.62
CA TYR A 40 0.57 17.77 -6.99
C TYR A 40 0.12 16.80 -8.07
N THR A 41 -0.36 15.62 -7.67
CA THR A 41 -0.80 14.58 -8.60
C THR A 41 -2.25 14.79 -9.00
N ASP A 42 -2.59 14.57 -10.27
CA ASP A 42 -3.97 14.62 -10.74
C ASP A 42 -4.81 13.49 -10.14
N PRO A 43 -6.03 13.77 -9.63
CA PRO A 43 -6.95 12.74 -9.16
C PRO A 43 -7.30 11.69 -10.21
N VAL A 44 -7.37 10.43 -9.80
CA VAL A 44 -7.77 9.29 -10.67
C VAL A 44 -9.19 8.79 -10.39
N LEU A 45 -9.75 9.17 -9.25
CA LEU A 45 -11.09 8.76 -8.80
C LEU A 45 -11.62 9.76 -7.78
N THR A 46 -12.92 10.04 -7.83
CA THR A 46 -13.65 10.76 -6.77
C THR A 46 -14.77 9.86 -6.26
N ILE A 47 -14.90 9.76 -4.94
CA ILE A 47 -15.89 8.92 -4.25
C ILE A 47 -16.64 9.71 -3.19
N LYS A 48 -17.80 9.18 -2.78
CA LYS A 48 -18.53 9.68 -1.61
C LYS A 48 -18.10 8.92 -0.35
N PRO A 49 -18.18 9.53 0.83
CA PRO A 49 -18.04 8.79 2.08
C PRO A 49 -18.99 7.59 2.12
N GLY A 50 -18.48 6.40 2.46
CA GLY A 50 -19.23 5.15 2.49
C GLY A 50 -19.17 4.32 1.21
N ASP A 51 -18.66 4.87 0.10
CA ASP A 51 -18.39 4.09 -1.12
C ASP A 51 -17.30 3.03 -0.90
N ARG A 52 -17.32 2.00 -1.74
CA ARG A 52 -16.31 0.93 -1.79
C ARG A 52 -15.40 1.11 -2.99
N VAL A 53 -14.14 0.72 -2.88
CA VAL A 53 -13.19 0.74 -4.00
C VAL A 53 -12.48 -0.61 -4.09
N VAL A 54 -12.57 -1.25 -5.26
CA VAL A 54 -11.77 -2.40 -5.63
C VAL A 54 -10.54 -1.88 -6.35
N VAL A 55 -9.36 -2.05 -5.75
CA VAL A 55 -8.11 -1.48 -6.25
C VAL A 55 -7.23 -2.57 -6.87
N GLN A 56 -6.79 -2.37 -8.10
CA GLN A 56 -5.77 -3.21 -8.73
C GLN A 56 -4.38 -2.65 -8.43
N THR A 57 -3.80 -3.10 -7.32
CA THR A 57 -2.45 -2.73 -6.91
C THR A 57 -1.38 -3.42 -7.77
N ARG A 58 -0.17 -2.85 -7.73
CA ARG A 58 1.05 -3.47 -8.25
C ARG A 58 1.96 -3.84 -7.08
N ASP A 59 2.86 -4.79 -7.32
CA ASP A 59 3.86 -5.13 -6.31
C ASP A 59 4.83 -3.96 -6.05
N ALA A 60 5.55 -4.02 -4.92
CA ALA A 60 6.52 -3.00 -4.52
C ALA A 60 7.59 -2.69 -5.59
N PHE A 61 7.81 -3.61 -6.53
CA PHE A 61 8.83 -3.51 -7.56
C PHE A 61 8.27 -3.02 -8.90
N ASP A 62 6.97 -2.71 -8.99
CA ASP A 62 6.28 -2.35 -10.22
C ASP A 62 6.50 -3.39 -11.33
N GLY A 63 6.57 -4.68 -10.94
CA GLY A 63 6.83 -5.80 -11.85
C GLY A 63 8.25 -5.87 -12.42
N ARG A 64 9.20 -5.10 -11.91
CA ARG A 64 10.60 -5.08 -12.40
C ARG A 64 11.42 -6.29 -11.95
N VAL A 65 11.06 -6.90 -10.82
CA VAL A 65 11.67 -8.16 -10.33
C VAL A 65 10.81 -9.35 -10.77
N LYS A 66 11.19 -9.96 -11.89
CA LYS A 66 10.42 -10.98 -12.59
C LYS A 66 10.87 -12.39 -12.21
N THR A 67 12.18 -12.61 -12.07
CA THR A 67 12.77 -13.93 -11.88
C THR A 67 13.64 -14.00 -10.62
N ALA A 68 13.93 -15.22 -10.15
CA ALA A 68 14.85 -15.43 -9.03
C ALA A 68 16.33 -15.13 -9.38
N GLN A 69 16.63 -14.96 -10.67
CA GLN A 69 17.96 -14.65 -11.19
C GLN A 69 18.16 -13.15 -11.39
N ASP A 70 17.11 -12.35 -11.26
CA ASP A 70 17.22 -10.91 -11.35
C ASP A 70 18.06 -10.38 -10.19
N LEU A 71 18.86 -9.37 -10.50
CA LEU A 71 19.70 -8.66 -9.52
C LEU A 71 18.98 -7.37 -9.13
N PRO A 72 18.42 -7.25 -7.91
CA PRO A 72 17.74 -6.03 -7.45
C PRO A 72 18.51 -4.74 -7.74
N SER A 73 19.84 -4.73 -7.62
CA SER A 73 20.66 -3.54 -7.90
C SER A 73 20.63 -3.08 -9.37
N ARG A 74 20.29 -3.97 -10.29
CA ARG A 74 20.25 -3.69 -11.73
C ARG A 74 18.86 -3.31 -12.23
N VAL A 75 17.81 -3.76 -11.54
CA VAL A 75 16.41 -3.57 -11.99
C VAL A 75 15.63 -2.58 -11.12
N LEU A 76 16.15 -2.22 -9.95
CA LEU A 76 15.55 -1.25 -9.04
C LEU A 76 16.44 -0.01 -8.88
N THR A 77 15.82 1.10 -8.52
CA THR A 77 16.51 2.33 -8.10
C THR A 77 15.82 2.83 -6.85
N MET A 78 16.52 2.82 -5.71
CA MET A 78 15.97 3.32 -4.45
C MET A 78 15.88 4.85 -4.48
N PRO A 79 14.84 5.49 -3.91
CA PRO A 79 13.72 4.89 -3.17
C PRO A 79 12.46 4.63 -4.04
N PHE A 80 12.60 4.48 -5.37
CA PHE A 80 11.47 4.36 -6.32
C PHE A 80 10.84 2.94 -6.34
N VAL A 81 10.26 2.57 -5.20
CA VAL A 81 9.49 1.35 -4.94
C VAL A 81 8.09 1.70 -4.42
N ASN A 82 7.21 0.72 -4.24
CA ASN A 82 5.84 0.89 -3.76
C ASN A 82 5.02 1.83 -4.68
N PRO A 83 4.78 1.45 -5.94
CA PRO A 83 3.97 2.26 -6.87
C PRO A 83 2.56 2.48 -6.30
N GLN A 84 2.16 3.73 -6.09
CA GLN A 84 0.88 4.04 -5.46
C GLN A 84 -0.27 4.13 -6.46
N ASN A 85 -1.41 3.55 -6.08
CA ASN A 85 -2.71 3.93 -6.60
C ASN A 85 -3.22 5.21 -5.93
N GLY A 86 -4.04 5.98 -6.63
CA GLY A 86 -4.55 7.28 -6.19
C GLY A 86 -3.92 8.47 -6.94
N PRO A 87 -4.18 9.71 -6.50
CA PRO A 87 -5.01 10.05 -5.35
C PRO A 87 -6.49 9.82 -5.62
N ILE A 88 -7.15 9.16 -4.67
CA ILE A 88 -8.61 9.05 -4.60
C ILE A 88 -9.11 10.24 -3.77
N MET A 89 -10.04 11.01 -4.35
CA MET A 89 -10.66 12.15 -3.69
C MET A 89 -11.92 11.69 -2.97
N VAL A 90 -12.10 12.13 -1.72
CA VAL A 90 -13.33 11.90 -0.95
C VAL A 90 -14.12 13.20 -0.89
N GLU A 91 -15.34 13.18 -1.41
CA GLU A 91 -16.23 14.35 -1.42
C GLU A 91 -16.45 14.90 0.00
N GLY A 92 -16.29 16.21 0.15
CA GLY A 92 -16.50 16.92 1.41
C GLY A 92 -15.34 16.84 2.41
N ALA A 93 -14.30 16.02 2.17
CA ALA A 93 -13.15 15.95 3.07
C ALA A 93 -12.30 17.24 3.01
N GLU A 94 -12.01 17.83 4.16
CA GLU A 94 -11.18 19.03 4.29
C GLU A 94 -10.17 18.94 5.45
N LYS A 95 -9.24 19.91 5.52
CA LYS A 95 -8.20 19.94 6.54
C LYS A 95 -8.82 19.95 7.94
N GLY A 96 -8.44 18.98 8.77
CA GLY A 96 -9.00 18.78 10.12
C GLY A 96 -9.91 17.56 10.23
N ASP A 97 -10.36 17.01 9.10
CA ASP A 97 -11.11 15.75 9.06
C ASP A 97 -10.19 14.53 9.21
N VAL A 98 -10.82 13.35 9.22
CA VAL A 98 -10.16 12.04 9.23
C VAL A 98 -10.82 11.14 8.19
N LEU A 99 -10.03 10.51 7.33
CA LEU A 99 -10.50 9.40 6.51
C LEU A 99 -10.39 8.10 7.30
N ALA A 100 -11.48 7.33 7.33
CA ALA A 100 -11.51 5.98 7.86
C ALA A 100 -11.50 4.99 6.68
N VAL A 101 -10.45 4.17 6.59
CA VAL A 101 -10.30 3.16 5.54
C VAL A 101 -10.48 1.79 6.18
N TYR A 102 -11.59 1.14 5.85
CA TYR A 102 -11.87 -0.23 6.25
C TYR A 102 -11.45 -1.20 5.13
N ILE A 103 -10.56 -2.13 5.43
CA ILE A 103 -10.10 -3.14 4.46
C ILE A 103 -11.00 -4.36 4.58
N GLU A 104 -11.78 -4.66 3.53
CA GLU A 104 -12.71 -5.78 3.53
C GLU A 104 -12.04 -7.12 3.23
N SER A 105 -11.26 -7.17 2.15
CA SER A 105 -10.61 -8.37 1.64
C SER A 105 -9.39 -8.00 0.79
N MET A 106 -8.50 -8.96 0.59
CA MET A 106 -7.33 -8.84 -0.27
C MET A 106 -7.06 -10.20 -0.91
N ALA A 107 -6.88 -10.24 -2.23
CA ALA A 107 -6.61 -11.47 -2.97
C ALA A 107 -5.41 -11.28 -3.92
N PRO A 108 -4.59 -12.32 -4.16
CA PRO A 108 -3.56 -12.26 -5.19
C PRO A 108 -4.18 -12.06 -6.58
N ARG A 109 -3.51 -11.28 -7.45
CA ARG A 109 -4.02 -10.93 -8.78
C ARG A 109 -3.17 -11.50 -9.90
N GLY A 110 -3.82 -11.91 -10.98
CA GLY A 110 -3.20 -12.40 -12.22
C GLY A 110 -3.19 -13.93 -12.31
N ASP A 111 -2.84 -14.43 -13.49
CA ASP A 111 -2.74 -15.87 -13.73
C ASP A 111 -1.51 -16.44 -13.01
N ASN A 112 -1.72 -17.46 -12.17
CA ASN A 112 -0.69 -18.10 -11.34
C ASN A 112 0.13 -17.08 -10.51
N PRO A 113 -0.51 -16.40 -9.55
CA PRO A 113 0.09 -15.28 -8.83
C PRO A 113 1.30 -15.71 -8.00
N ARG A 114 2.31 -14.84 -7.95
CA ARG A 114 3.54 -15.06 -7.17
C ARG A 114 3.92 -13.83 -6.37
N GLY A 115 4.18 -14.03 -5.08
CA GLY A 115 4.85 -13.05 -4.24
C GLY A 115 6.34 -12.94 -4.56
N THR A 116 6.96 -11.85 -4.10
CA THR A 116 8.39 -11.60 -4.24
C THR A 116 8.99 -11.20 -2.90
N CYS A 117 10.03 -11.90 -2.47
CA CYS A 117 10.89 -11.48 -1.37
C CYS A 117 12.30 -11.26 -1.93
N ALA A 118 12.94 -10.14 -1.58
CA ALA A 118 14.24 -9.77 -2.10
C ALA A 118 15.16 -9.22 -1.01
N MET A 119 16.44 -9.59 -1.08
CA MET A 119 17.53 -8.92 -0.36
C MET A 119 18.14 -7.88 -1.30
N ILE A 120 17.77 -6.62 -1.09
CA ILE A 120 18.23 -5.48 -1.89
C ILE A 120 19.51 -4.93 -1.22
N PRO A 121 20.59 -4.65 -1.98
CA PRO A 121 21.80 -4.09 -1.39
C PRO A 121 21.54 -2.77 -0.67
N GLN A 122 22.24 -2.55 0.43
CA GLN A 122 22.13 -1.35 1.25
C GLN A 122 20.70 -1.05 1.76
N PHE A 123 19.84 -2.06 1.84
CA PHE A 123 18.48 -1.93 2.35
C PHE A 123 18.10 -3.14 3.22
N GLY A 124 17.55 -2.87 4.41
CA GLY A 124 17.19 -3.88 5.40
C GLY A 124 17.89 -3.65 6.74
N ALA A 125 17.27 -4.13 7.82
CA ALA A 125 17.67 -3.79 9.19
C ALA A 125 19.02 -4.39 9.63
N LEU A 126 19.41 -5.54 9.07
CA LEU A 126 20.63 -6.26 9.43
C LEU A 126 21.78 -6.05 8.42
N SER A 127 21.77 -4.91 7.73
CA SER A 127 22.78 -4.49 6.76
C SER A 127 23.18 -3.05 7.02
N GLY A 128 24.39 -2.66 6.60
CA GLY A 128 24.67 -1.24 6.35
C GLY A 128 23.72 -0.72 5.27
N THR A 129 23.28 0.54 5.39
CA THR A 129 22.39 1.21 4.43
C THR A 129 22.93 2.60 4.10
N SER A 130 22.29 3.32 3.18
CA SER A 130 22.65 4.73 2.93
C SER A 130 22.36 5.67 4.11
N LEU A 131 21.48 5.25 5.05
CA LEU A 131 21.17 5.99 6.28
C LEU A 131 22.07 5.54 7.45
N THR A 132 22.15 4.23 7.68
CA THR A 132 23.08 3.62 8.64
C THR A 132 24.35 3.25 7.89
N ALA A 133 25.15 4.27 7.58
CA ALA A 133 26.32 4.15 6.73
C ALA A 133 27.41 3.31 7.42
N LEU A 134 27.65 2.11 6.88
CA LEU A 134 28.74 1.22 7.28
C LEU A 134 29.70 1.00 6.10
N LEU A 135 30.93 0.60 6.41
CA LEU A 135 31.97 0.29 5.40
C LEU A 135 31.97 -1.17 4.95
N SER A 136 31.13 -2.01 5.55
CA SER A 136 31.01 -3.41 5.17
C SER A 136 30.45 -3.58 3.77
N ASP A 137 30.82 -4.66 3.11
CA ASP A 137 30.15 -5.09 1.89
C ASP A 137 28.66 -5.33 2.13
N SER A 138 27.84 -5.14 1.08
CA SER A 138 26.42 -5.46 1.15
C SER A 138 26.18 -6.95 1.32
N LEU A 139 25.06 -7.32 1.94
CA LEU A 139 24.59 -8.70 1.95
C LEU A 139 24.37 -9.22 0.51
N PRO A 140 24.38 -10.55 0.30
CA PRO A 140 24.12 -11.12 -1.02
C PRO A 140 22.79 -10.68 -1.61
N GLU A 141 22.77 -10.42 -2.91
CA GLU A 141 21.52 -10.23 -3.65
C GLU A 141 20.80 -11.56 -3.84
N ILE A 142 19.60 -11.67 -3.30
CA ILE A 142 18.78 -12.87 -3.37
C ILE A 142 17.36 -12.46 -3.72
N VAL A 143 16.76 -13.12 -4.72
CA VAL A 143 15.35 -13.01 -5.05
C VAL A 143 14.67 -14.36 -4.87
N ARG A 144 13.51 -14.34 -4.22
CA ARG A 144 12.61 -15.49 -4.09
C ARG A 144 11.28 -15.13 -4.75
N LYS A 145 10.88 -15.93 -5.73
CA LYS A 145 9.51 -15.92 -6.27
C LYS A 145 8.74 -17.03 -5.55
N ILE A 146 7.62 -16.69 -4.94
CA ILE A 146 6.87 -17.57 -4.04
C ILE A 146 5.47 -17.75 -4.59
N ASP A 147 5.06 -18.99 -4.86
CA ASP A 147 3.66 -19.27 -5.20
C ASP A 147 2.77 -18.88 -4.02
N VAL A 148 1.62 -18.28 -4.30
CA VAL A 148 0.69 -17.80 -3.27
C VAL A 148 -0.75 -17.89 -3.78
N ASP A 149 -1.66 -18.26 -2.88
CA ASP A 149 -3.10 -18.20 -3.08
C ASP A 149 -3.77 -17.75 -1.77
N GLU A 150 -5.10 -17.79 -1.71
CA GLU A 150 -5.86 -17.41 -0.51
C GLU A 150 -5.77 -18.44 0.63
N ASP A 151 -5.26 -19.66 0.35
CA ASP A 151 -5.07 -20.72 1.35
C ASP A 151 -3.68 -20.62 2.00
N GLY A 152 -2.67 -20.14 1.29
CA GLY A 152 -1.32 -20.03 1.84
C GLY A 152 -0.25 -19.38 0.97
N VAL A 153 0.93 -19.24 1.58
CA VAL A 153 2.17 -18.77 0.96
C VAL A 153 3.17 -19.91 0.97
N TYR A 154 3.48 -20.47 -0.18
CA TYR A 154 4.29 -21.68 -0.34
C TYR A 154 5.79 -21.37 -0.32
N TRP A 155 6.27 -20.92 0.84
CA TRP A 155 7.64 -20.42 1.01
C TRP A 155 8.71 -21.40 0.53
N SER A 156 8.59 -22.69 0.84
CA SER A 156 9.51 -23.75 0.42
C SER A 156 8.87 -25.13 0.56
N PRO A 157 9.48 -26.23 0.05
CA PRO A 157 8.98 -27.59 0.29
C PRO A 157 8.85 -27.97 1.78
N ARG A 158 9.55 -27.24 2.67
CA ARG A 158 9.55 -27.45 4.12
C ARG A 158 8.54 -26.57 4.86
N VAL A 159 8.17 -25.43 4.29
CA VAL A 159 7.46 -24.35 5.01
C VAL A 159 6.36 -23.79 4.13
N THR A 160 5.14 -23.90 4.61
CA THR A 160 3.96 -23.19 4.09
C THR A 160 3.49 -22.23 5.19
N LEU A 161 3.35 -20.95 4.85
CA LEU A 161 2.88 -19.91 5.76
C LEU A 161 1.39 -19.66 5.51
N PRO A 162 0.61 -19.25 6.52
CA PRO A 162 -0.78 -18.84 6.30
C PRO A 162 -0.84 -17.56 5.47
N TYR A 163 -1.84 -17.45 4.60
CA TYR A 163 -2.13 -16.21 3.88
C TYR A 163 -2.73 -15.17 4.84
N ARG A 164 -1.94 -14.15 5.18
CA ARG A 164 -2.31 -13.03 6.08
C ARG A 164 -1.95 -11.70 5.41
N PRO A 165 -2.69 -11.29 4.37
CA PRO A 165 -2.36 -10.10 3.60
C PRO A 165 -2.61 -8.83 4.42
N HIS A 166 -1.83 -7.80 4.14
CA HIS A 166 -2.02 -6.45 4.64
C HIS A 166 -1.49 -5.46 3.60
N ILE A 167 -1.95 -4.22 3.70
CA ILE A 167 -1.44 -3.10 2.89
C ILE A 167 -0.17 -2.57 3.55
N GLY A 168 0.90 -2.38 2.77
CA GLY A 168 2.15 -1.79 3.27
C GLY A 168 2.08 -0.26 3.28
N THR A 169 1.54 0.31 2.20
CA THR A 169 1.39 1.76 2.02
C THR A 169 -0.07 2.19 2.02
N LEU A 170 -0.48 2.98 3.02
CA LEU A 170 -1.80 3.60 3.08
C LEU A 170 -1.67 5.02 3.63
N SER A 171 -2.14 6.03 2.89
CA SER A 171 -1.86 7.42 3.25
C SER A 171 -2.86 8.43 2.72
N CYS A 172 -2.94 9.59 3.38
CA CYS A 172 -3.54 10.80 2.82
C CYS A 172 -2.43 11.77 2.41
N SER A 173 -2.70 12.68 1.47
CA SER A 173 -1.72 13.70 1.10
C SER A 173 -1.36 14.60 2.29
N PRO A 174 -0.07 14.96 2.47
CA PRO A 174 0.31 16.17 3.18
C PRO A 174 -0.33 17.43 2.58
N GLU A 175 -0.27 18.55 3.31
CA GLU A 175 -0.87 19.82 2.86
C GLU A 175 -0.11 20.44 1.69
N ILE A 176 1.22 20.52 1.80
CA ILE A 176 2.11 21.11 0.80
C ILE A 176 3.25 20.18 0.41
N ASP A 177 3.69 19.27 1.29
CA ASP A 177 4.81 18.39 0.99
C ASP A 177 4.43 17.28 -0.01
N SER A 178 5.46 16.70 -0.62
CA SER A 178 5.34 15.44 -1.34
C SER A 178 6.39 14.45 -0.85
N ILE A 179 5.94 13.42 -0.15
CA ILE A 179 6.79 12.44 0.54
C ILE A 179 6.94 11.20 -0.34
N ASN A 180 8.15 10.66 -0.48
CA ASN A 180 8.38 9.45 -1.27
C ASN A 180 7.62 8.25 -0.70
N THR A 181 7.30 7.28 -1.55
CA THR A 181 6.44 6.13 -1.24
C THR A 181 7.07 5.06 -0.37
N LEU A 182 8.36 5.22 -0.02
CA LEU A 182 9.08 4.34 0.88
C LEU A 182 9.07 4.85 2.34
N THR A 183 8.58 6.06 2.57
CA THR A 183 8.65 6.73 3.88
C THR A 183 7.28 6.76 4.58
N PRO A 184 7.15 6.23 5.80
CA PRO A 184 6.01 6.56 6.66
C PRO A 184 6.21 7.90 7.36
N ASP A 185 5.11 8.60 7.64
CA ASP A 185 5.08 9.80 8.49
C ASP A 185 3.66 9.94 9.10
N SER A 186 3.38 11.07 9.74
CA SER A 186 2.08 11.52 10.22
C SER A 186 0.95 11.56 9.17
N HIS A 187 1.25 11.31 7.89
CA HIS A 187 0.29 11.17 6.80
C HIS A 187 -0.11 9.70 6.50
N GLY A 188 0.46 8.74 7.24
CA GLY A 188 0.44 7.32 6.93
C GLY A 188 1.72 6.94 6.19
N GLY A 189 1.59 6.38 4.99
CA GLY A 189 2.71 6.07 4.10
C GLY A 189 3.13 4.62 4.25
N ASN A 190 4.43 4.34 4.04
CA ASN A 190 5.00 2.99 4.11
C ASN A 190 5.15 2.49 5.56
N MET A 191 4.03 2.20 6.19
CA MET A 191 3.98 1.83 7.62
C MET A 191 4.38 0.37 7.85
N ASP A 192 4.16 -0.50 6.84
CA ASP A 192 4.47 -1.94 6.91
C ASP A 192 3.95 -2.60 8.20
N LEU A 193 2.72 -2.25 8.59
CA LEU A 193 2.04 -2.72 9.80
C LEU A 193 1.17 -3.94 9.46
N PRO A 194 1.50 -5.15 9.95
CA PRO A 194 0.76 -6.37 9.60
C PRO A 194 -0.73 -6.37 9.99
N ASP A 195 -1.10 -5.56 10.98
CA ASP A 195 -2.50 -5.40 11.42
C ASP A 195 -3.35 -4.61 10.41
N MET A 196 -2.74 -3.90 9.46
CA MET A 196 -3.42 -3.11 8.42
C MET A 196 -3.90 -4.00 7.25
N GLY A 197 -4.66 -5.04 7.57
CA GLY A 197 -5.23 -6.01 6.63
C GLY A 197 -6.74 -6.16 6.73
N PRO A 198 -7.33 -7.21 6.10
CA PRO A 198 -8.77 -7.47 6.15
C PRO A 198 -9.33 -7.47 7.58
N GLY A 199 -10.38 -6.69 7.81
CA GLY A 199 -10.99 -6.51 9.13
C GLY A 199 -10.42 -5.35 9.95
N SER A 200 -9.47 -4.57 9.43
CA SER A 200 -8.92 -3.38 10.10
C SER A 200 -9.55 -2.08 9.60
N ILE A 201 -9.60 -1.06 10.47
CA ILE A 201 -9.92 0.33 10.09
C ILE A 201 -8.73 1.20 10.40
N THR A 202 -8.16 1.83 9.38
CA THR A 202 -7.08 2.82 9.53
C THR A 202 -7.65 4.22 9.45
N TYR A 203 -7.29 5.08 10.41
CA TYR A 203 -7.74 6.47 10.49
C TYR A 203 -6.60 7.41 10.11
N LEU A 204 -6.77 8.15 9.01
CA LEU A 204 -5.74 9.04 8.45
C LEU A 204 -6.18 10.50 8.52
N PRO A 205 -5.37 11.40 9.09
CA PRO A 205 -5.72 12.82 9.19
C PRO A 205 -5.70 13.50 7.83
N VAL A 206 -6.78 14.21 7.51
CA VAL A 206 -6.89 15.03 6.30
C VAL A 206 -6.21 16.37 6.52
N ARG A 207 -5.32 16.73 5.59
CA ARG A 207 -4.59 18.01 5.63
C ARG A 207 -4.87 18.91 4.43
N ILE A 208 -5.55 18.40 3.41
CA ILE A 208 -5.89 19.11 2.19
C ILE A 208 -7.25 18.64 1.65
N ALA A 209 -7.94 19.51 0.92
CA ALA A 209 -9.22 19.22 0.29
C ALA A 209 -9.21 17.88 -0.48
N GLY A 210 -10.26 17.10 -0.25
CA GLY A 210 -10.48 15.79 -0.82
C GLY A 210 -9.69 14.65 -0.17
N GLY A 211 -8.85 14.90 0.85
CA GLY A 211 -8.05 13.88 1.52
C GLY A 211 -6.86 13.38 0.70
N ARG A 212 -7.09 13.07 -0.58
CA ARG A 212 -6.13 12.47 -1.52
C ARG A 212 -5.56 11.18 -0.95
N LEU A 213 -6.40 10.14 -0.91
CA LEU A 213 -6.04 8.81 -0.42
C LEU A 213 -5.15 8.09 -1.45
N PHE A 214 -4.05 7.52 -0.98
CA PHE A 214 -3.17 6.63 -1.74
C PHE A 214 -3.07 5.27 -1.06
N ILE A 215 -2.89 4.23 -1.87
CA ILE A 215 -2.82 2.83 -1.43
C ILE A 215 -1.86 2.03 -2.32
N GLY A 216 -1.12 1.10 -1.72
CA GLY A 216 -0.21 0.17 -2.40
C GLY A 216 0.32 -0.94 -1.50
#